data_AF-A0A7X9PK70-F1
#
_entry.id   AF-A0A7X9PK70-F1
#
_cell.length_a   1.000
_cell.length_b   1.000
_cell.length_c   1.000
_cell.angle_alpha   90.00
_cell.angle_beta   90.00
_cell.angle_gamma   90.00
#
_symmetry.space_group_name_H-M   'P 1'
#
loop_
_entity.id
_entity.type
_entity.pdbx_description
1 polymer ?
#
loop_
_entity_poly.entity_id
_entity_poly.type
_entity_poly.pdbx_seq_one_letter_code
_entity_poly.pdbx_strand_id
1 'polypeptide(L)'
;KMVWSKAIKDTIGLKEFYEKNKNKYMWDTRAEAIWITYENDKCKDALLKAIDNNKKQQTIDEMIQSINKKAVCITKKDTKLISKGDMPGIDKIAFNDDKKLNKKYTVFDDKKLIIYINGMVPPQPKQLNETKGVVTADYQSYLEKQWIEELRKKYTVKVNQDVLKQVK
;
A
#
# COMPACT_ATOMS: atom_id res chain seq x y z
N LYS A 1 12.21 -9.80 34.61
CA LYS A 1 12.31 -9.16 33.28
C LYS A 1 10.90 -8.89 32.79
N MET A 2 10.53 -7.61 32.63
CA MET A 2 9.17 -7.20 32.27
C MET A 2 8.84 -7.54 30.80
N VAL A 3 7.55 -7.66 30.49
CA VAL A 3 6.97 -7.99 29.17
C VAL A 3 7.56 -7.15 28.03
N TRP A 4 7.86 -5.88 28.31
CA TRP A 4 8.53 -4.92 27.43
C TRP A 4 9.82 -5.44 26.79
N SER A 5 10.63 -6.21 27.54
CA SER A 5 11.91 -6.75 27.05
C SER A 5 11.78 -8.03 26.21
N LYS A 6 10.61 -8.70 26.24
CA LYS A 6 10.31 -9.91 25.45
C LYS A 6 9.82 -9.53 24.05
N ALA A 7 8.89 -8.56 23.94
CA ALA A 7 8.27 -8.15 22.68
C ALA A 7 9.28 -7.64 21.63
N ILE A 8 10.30 -6.90 22.07
CA ILE A 8 11.30 -6.29 21.18
C ILE A 8 12.31 -7.32 20.64
N LYS A 9 12.54 -8.42 21.37
CA LYS A 9 13.51 -9.47 21.00
C LYS A 9 12.88 -10.69 20.35
N ASP A 10 11.57 -10.85 20.47
CA ASP A 10 10.83 -12.00 19.97
C ASP A 10 10.38 -11.78 18.52
N THR A 11 11.31 -12.02 17.59
CA THR A 11 11.04 -11.94 16.15
C THR A 11 10.09 -13.03 15.66
N ILE A 12 10.04 -14.18 16.37
CA ILE A 12 9.17 -15.30 16.04
C ILE A 12 7.73 -14.96 16.44
N GLY A 13 7.51 -14.56 17.69
CA GLY A 13 6.18 -14.20 18.19
C GLY A 13 5.59 -12.99 17.48
N LEU A 14 6.40 -11.98 17.12
CA LEU A 14 5.93 -10.85 16.30
C LEU A 14 5.46 -11.31 14.92
N LYS A 15 6.19 -12.22 14.28
CA LYS A 15 5.82 -12.77 12.96
C LYS A 15 4.54 -13.59 13.04
N GLU A 16 4.40 -14.45 14.04
CA GLU A 16 3.17 -15.24 14.25
C GLU A 16 1.96 -14.34 14.56
N PHE A 17 2.16 -13.32 15.41
CA PHE A 17 1.13 -12.34 15.71
C PHE A 17 0.71 -11.60 14.44
N TYR A 18 1.67 -11.16 13.62
CA TYR A 18 1.38 -10.57 12.33
C TYR A 18 0.58 -11.51 11.43
N GLU A 19 1.00 -12.77 11.23
CA GLU A 19 0.29 -13.70 10.34
C GLU A 19 -1.17 -13.94 10.78
N LYS A 20 -1.42 -14.00 12.09
CA LYS A 20 -2.78 -14.14 12.66
C LYS A 20 -3.63 -12.87 12.50
N ASN A 21 -3.00 -11.70 12.41
CA ASN A 21 -3.68 -10.40 12.39
C ASN A 21 -3.47 -9.61 11.09
N LYS A 22 -2.86 -10.20 10.06
CA LYS A 22 -2.41 -9.48 8.85
C LYS A 22 -3.53 -8.74 8.11
N ASN A 23 -4.76 -9.25 8.21
CA ASN A 23 -5.95 -8.61 7.64
C ASN A 23 -6.36 -7.30 8.35
N LYS A 24 -5.78 -7.00 9.53
CA LYS A 24 -5.90 -5.68 10.18
C LYS A 24 -5.03 -4.64 9.48
N TYR A 25 -3.96 -5.06 8.81
CA TYR A 25 -2.98 -4.19 8.19
C TYR A 25 -3.05 -4.32 6.69
N MET A 26 -4.09 -3.73 6.09
CA MET A 26 -4.34 -3.81 4.65
C MET A 26 -3.88 -2.54 3.94
N TRP A 27 -3.29 -2.70 2.77
CA TRP A 27 -3.36 -1.67 1.75
C TRP A 27 -4.79 -1.64 1.20
N ASP A 28 -5.32 -0.45 0.95
CA ASP A 28 -6.51 -0.28 0.14
C ASP A 28 -6.21 -0.53 -1.34
N THR A 29 -7.22 -0.33 -2.19
CA THR A 29 -7.03 -0.40 -3.64
C THR A 29 -5.97 0.61 -4.07
N ARG A 30 -5.00 0.16 -4.89
CA ARG A 30 -3.91 0.99 -5.41
C ARG A 30 -3.88 0.98 -6.93
N ALA A 31 -3.39 2.03 -7.55
CA ALA A 31 -3.16 2.10 -8.99
C ALA A 31 -1.71 1.73 -9.30
N GLU A 32 -1.49 0.79 -10.22
CA GLU A 32 -0.17 0.55 -10.78
C GLU A 32 0.10 1.56 -11.89
N ALA A 33 0.98 2.51 -11.61
CA ALA A 33 1.33 3.61 -12.49
C ALA A 33 2.76 3.45 -13.04
N ILE A 34 2.93 3.70 -14.33
CA ILE A 34 4.18 3.56 -15.06
C ILE A 34 4.60 4.93 -15.59
N TRP A 35 5.80 5.37 -15.20
CA TRP A 35 6.38 6.63 -15.65
C TRP A 35 7.14 6.40 -16.95
N ILE A 36 6.75 7.11 -17.99
CA ILE A 36 7.28 6.95 -19.35
C ILE A 36 7.71 8.31 -19.86
N THR A 37 8.99 8.45 -20.22
CA THR A 37 9.49 9.65 -20.88
C THR A 37 9.55 9.47 -22.39
N TYR A 38 9.38 10.56 -23.14
CA TYR A 38 9.48 10.56 -24.60
C TYR A 38 10.42 11.65 -25.08
N GLU A 39 11.08 11.44 -26.22
CA GLU A 39 12.04 12.41 -26.77
C GLU A 39 11.37 13.49 -27.62
N ASN A 40 10.32 13.13 -28.37
CA ASN A 40 9.63 14.00 -29.32
C ASN A 40 8.14 13.69 -29.41
N ASP A 41 7.35 14.63 -29.93
CA ASP A 41 5.89 14.52 -30.00
C ASP A 41 5.41 13.38 -30.90
N LYS A 42 6.16 13.06 -31.96
CA LYS A 42 5.82 11.93 -32.83
C LYS A 42 5.81 10.60 -32.05
N CYS A 43 6.78 10.40 -31.15
CA CYS A 43 6.84 9.21 -30.31
C CYS A 43 5.75 9.21 -29.22
N LYS A 44 5.48 10.38 -28.61
CA LYS A 44 4.34 10.56 -27.70
C LYS A 44 3.04 10.12 -28.38
N ASP A 45 2.72 10.71 -29.52
CA ASP A 45 1.48 10.46 -30.23
C ASP A 45 1.35 8.99 -30.68
N ALA A 46 2.47 8.37 -31.07
CA ALA A 46 2.50 6.94 -31.41
C ALA A 46 2.14 6.07 -30.20
N LEU A 47 2.70 6.38 -29.02
CA LEU A 47 2.40 5.64 -27.79
C LEU A 47 0.96 5.83 -27.34
N LEU A 48 0.45 7.07 -27.34
CA LEU A 48 -0.94 7.34 -26.95
C LEU A 48 -1.93 6.62 -27.87
N LYS A 49 -1.69 6.66 -29.20
CA LYS A 49 -2.49 5.91 -30.17
C LYS A 49 -2.44 4.40 -29.94
N ALA A 50 -1.27 3.85 -29.57
CA ALA A 50 -1.14 2.43 -29.26
C ALA A 50 -1.96 2.04 -28.01
N ILE A 51 -1.93 2.88 -26.96
CA ILE A 51 -2.70 2.68 -25.73
C ILE A 51 -4.22 2.75 -25.99
N ASP A 52 -4.66 3.75 -26.75
CA ASP A 52 -6.08 3.97 -27.04
C ASP A 52 -6.65 2.86 -27.92
N ASN A 53 -5.87 2.40 -28.91
CA ASN A 53 -6.29 1.38 -29.87
C ASN A 53 -5.84 -0.05 -29.51
N ASN A 54 -5.52 -0.31 -28.24
CA ASN A 54 -4.99 -1.60 -27.78
C ASN A 54 -6.02 -2.75 -27.79
N LYS A 55 -6.51 -3.12 -28.98
CA LYS A 55 -7.47 -4.21 -29.18
C LYS A 55 -6.86 -5.59 -28.94
N LYS A 56 -5.54 -5.70 -29.12
CA LYS A 56 -4.77 -6.95 -28.98
C LYS A 56 -4.29 -7.22 -27.55
N GLN A 57 -4.67 -6.37 -26.59
CA GLN A 57 -4.24 -6.47 -25.19
C GLN A 57 -2.72 -6.54 -25.02
N GLN A 58 -1.98 -5.81 -25.87
CA GLN A 58 -0.54 -5.70 -25.75
C GLN A 58 -0.17 -5.03 -24.42
N THR A 59 0.93 -5.46 -23.83
CA THR A 59 1.52 -4.80 -22.68
C THR A 59 2.13 -3.46 -23.10
N ILE A 60 2.30 -2.56 -22.14
CA ILE A 60 2.97 -1.28 -22.39
C ILE A 60 4.41 -1.49 -22.91
N ASP A 61 5.10 -2.53 -22.43
CA ASP A 61 6.47 -2.83 -22.82
C ASP A 61 6.53 -3.29 -24.30
N GLU A 62 5.57 -4.10 -24.75
CA GLU A 62 5.45 -4.47 -26.17
C GLU A 62 5.16 -3.25 -27.06
N MET A 63 4.32 -2.32 -26.62
CA MET A 63 4.07 -1.07 -27.34
C MET A 63 5.34 -0.24 -27.47
N ILE A 64 6.06 -0.03 -26.36
CA ILE A 64 7.33 0.71 -26.32
C ILE A 64 8.36 0.07 -27.26
N GLN A 65 8.52 -1.26 -27.20
CA GLN A 65 9.42 -1.99 -28.08
C GLN A 65 9.05 -1.82 -29.56
N SER A 66 7.75 -1.83 -29.87
CA SER A 66 7.29 -1.66 -31.26
C SER A 66 7.59 -0.27 -31.83
N ILE A 67 7.56 0.75 -30.98
CA ILE A 67 7.83 2.15 -31.35
C ILE A 67 9.34 2.39 -31.48
N ASN A 68 10.13 1.84 -30.55
CA ASN A 68 11.58 2.02 -30.50
C ASN A 68 12.37 1.18 -31.53
N LYS A 69 11.72 0.52 -32.49
CA LYS A 69 12.37 -0.41 -33.45
C LYS A 69 13.55 0.17 -34.23
N LYS A 70 13.48 1.46 -34.59
CA LYS A 70 14.51 2.13 -35.41
C LYS A 70 15.44 3.01 -34.60
N ALA A 71 14.91 3.65 -33.56
CA ALA A 71 15.64 4.50 -32.64
C ALA A 71 14.87 4.51 -31.32
N VAL A 72 15.59 4.54 -30.20
CA VAL A 72 14.97 4.70 -28.88
C VAL A 72 14.44 6.12 -28.79
N CYS A 73 13.14 6.29 -28.56
CA CYS A 73 12.55 7.60 -28.29
C CYS A 73 11.47 7.58 -27.20
N ILE A 74 11.12 6.39 -26.68
CA ILE A 74 10.30 6.19 -25.50
C ILE A 74 11.12 5.43 -24.46
N THR A 75 11.05 5.82 -23.18
CA THR A 75 11.75 5.12 -22.09
C THR A 75 10.84 4.96 -20.88
N LYS A 76 10.66 3.71 -20.44
CA LYS A 76 10.03 3.39 -19.16
C LYS A 76 11.03 3.67 -18.03
N LYS A 77 10.62 4.47 -17.05
CA LYS A 77 11.47 4.90 -15.92
C LYS A 77 11.20 4.11 -14.67
N ASP A 78 9.93 4.06 -14.26
CA ASP A 78 9.56 3.49 -12.96
C ASP A 78 8.15 2.91 -13.02
N THR A 79 7.86 1.97 -12.13
CA THR A 79 6.53 1.38 -11.91
C THR A 79 6.23 1.42 -10.42
N LYS A 80 5.15 2.11 -10.03
CA LYS A 80 4.80 2.29 -8.61
C LYS A 80 3.34 1.95 -8.36
N LEU A 81 3.08 1.41 -7.18
CA LEU A 81 1.74 1.28 -6.63
C LEU A 81 1.40 2.56 -5.85
N ILE A 82 0.35 3.24 -6.27
CA ILE A 82 -0.08 4.53 -5.74
C ILE A 82 -1.41 4.36 -5.03
N SER A 83 -1.54 4.84 -3.80
CA SER A 83 -2.79 4.86 -3.05
C SER A 83 -3.56 6.14 -3.35
N LYS A 84 -4.89 6.13 -3.14
CA LYS A 84 -5.70 7.34 -3.23
C LYS A 84 -5.16 8.40 -2.26
N GLY A 85 -4.88 9.60 -2.75
CA GLY A 85 -4.33 10.71 -1.97
C GLY A 85 -2.81 10.85 -2.03
N ASP A 86 -2.08 9.84 -2.50
CA ASP A 86 -0.62 9.91 -2.59
C ASP A 86 -0.16 10.87 -3.71
N MET A 87 -0.94 10.98 -4.79
CA MET A 87 -0.61 11.84 -5.93
C MET A 87 -1.88 12.46 -6.55
N PRO A 88 -2.15 13.77 -6.33
CA PRO A 88 -3.36 14.44 -6.83
C PRO A 88 -3.59 14.35 -8.34
N GLY A 89 -2.52 14.24 -9.14
CA GLY A 89 -2.61 14.08 -10.59
C GLY A 89 -3.12 12.69 -11.02
N ILE A 90 -2.79 11.65 -10.25
CA ILE A 90 -3.25 10.28 -10.49
C ILE A 90 -4.65 10.08 -9.93
N ASP A 91 -4.97 10.68 -8.78
CA ASP A 91 -6.30 10.56 -8.15
C ASP A 91 -7.43 10.93 -9.10
N LYS A 92 -7.25 12.01 -9.86
CA LYS A 92 -8.25 12.50 -10.83
C LYS A 92 -8.57 11.49 -11.94
N ILE A 93 -7.63 10.60 -12.27
CA ILE A 93 -7.75 9.66 -13.40
C ILE A 93 -7.89 8.19 -13.00
N ALA A 94 -7.48 7.82 -11.77
CA ALA A 94 -7.47 6.42 -11.31
C ALA A 94 -8.43 6.18 -10.13
N PHE A 95 -8.70 7.20 -9.32
CA PHE A 95 -9.52 7.11 -8.11
C PHE A 95 -10.74 8.03 -8.15
N ASN A 96 -11.25 8.32 -9.35
CA ASN A 96 -12.44 9.14 -9.54
C ASN A 96 -13.70 8.36 -9.17
N ASP A 97 -14.59 9.00 -8.42
CA ASP A 97 -15.87 8.41 -8.04
C ASP A 97 -16.79 8.25 -9.27
N ASP A 98 -16.67 9.15 -10.26
CA ASP A 98 -17.25 8.94 -11.60
C ASP A 98 -16.26 8.16 -12.48
N LYS A 99 -16.54 6.85 -12.64
CA LYS A 99 -15.73 5.94 -13.46
C LYS A 99 -15.58 6.38 -14.92
N LYS A 100 -16.46 7.22 -15.45
CA LYS A 100 -16.34 7.75 -16.83
C LYS A 100 -15.19 8.74 -16.97
N LEU A 101 -14.77 9.36 -15.87
CA LEU A 101 -13.65 10.30 -15.84
C LEU A 101 -12.30 9.61 -15.69
N ASN A 102 -12.29 8.30 -15.42
CA ASN A 102 -11.05 7.54 -15.33
C ASN A 102 -10.36 7.47 -16.69
N LYS A 103 -9.04 7.67 -16.70
CA LYS A 103 -8.23 7.67 -17.91
C LYS A 103 -7.10 6.65 -17.78
N LYS A 104 -6.69 6.09 -18.91
CA LYS A 104 -5.55 5.17 -18.98
C LYS A 104 -4.21 5.87 -18.76
N TYR A 105 -4.14 7.19 -18.96
CA TYR A 105 -2.91 7.95 -18.79
C TYR A 105 -3.18 9.42 -18.53
N THR A 106 -2.14 10.11 -18.06
CA THR A 106 -2.03 11.58 -18.07
C THR A 106 -0.69 11.99 -18.66
N VAL A 107 -0.65 13.17 -19.28
CA VAL A 107 0.54 13.71 -19.97
C VAL A 107 0.98 15.00 -19.26
N PHE A 108 2.29 15.14 -19.09
CA PHE A 108 2.96 16.33 -18.58
C PHE A 108 3.96 16.77 -19.65
N ASP A 109 3.49 17.59 -20.60
CA ASP A 109 4.27 18.00 -21.77
C ASP A 109 5.53 18.80 -21.39
N ASP A 110 5.44 19.61 -20.33
CA ASP A 110 6.55 20.39 -19.75
C ASP A 110 7.72 19.49 -19.32
N LYS A 111 7.43 18.25 -18.90
CA LYS A 111 8.40 17.28 -18.41
C LYS A 111 8.69 16.15 -19.40
N LYS A 112 8.10 16.21 -20.60
CA LYS A 112 8.06 15.10 -21.57
C LYS A 112 7.75 13.75 -20.90
N LEU A 113 6.73 13.75 -20.05
CA LEU A 113 6.37 12.62 -19.20
C LEU A 113 4.92 12.18 -19.46
N ILE A 114 4.73 10.88 -19.55
CA ILE A 114 3.43 10.21 -19.56
C ILE A 114 3.38 9.32 -18.32
N ILE A 115 2.30 9.41 -17.56
CA ILE A 115 2.00 8.45 -16.49
C ILE A 115 0.87 7.57 -17.01
N TYR A 116 1.17 6.29 -17.21
CA TYR A 116 0.22 5.29 -17.68
C TYR A 116 -0.29 4.46 -16.50
N ILE A 117 -1.60 4.26 -16.39
CA ILE A 117 -2.24 3.41 -15.40
C ILE A 117 -2.38 2.02 -16.00
N ASN A 118 -1.54 1.09 -15.54
CA ASN A 118 -1.53 -0.28 -16.03
C ASN A 118 -2.70 -1.09 -15.48
N GLY A 119 -3.13 -0.81 -14.26
CA GLY A 119 -4.27 -1.47 -13.64
C GLY A 119 -4.50 -1.05 -12.20
N MET A 120 -5.58 -1.58 -11.62
CA MET A 120 -5.89 -1.42 -10.19
C MET A 120 -5.52 -2.71 -9.45
N VAL A 121 -4.75 -2.57 -8.37
CA VAL A 121 -4.39 -3.65 -7.46
C VAL A 121 -5.38 -3.65 -6.31
N PRO A 122 -6.09 -4.77 -6.05
CA PRO A 122 -7.08 -4.85 -4.98
C PRO A 122 -6.43 -4.75 -3.59
N PRO A 123 -7.24 -4.54 -2.53
CA PRO A 123 -6.74 -4.52 -1.17
C PRO A 123 -5.96 -5.79 -0.82
N GLN A 124 -4.79 -5.63 -0.21
CA GLN A 124 -3.93 -6.74 0.16
C GLN A 124 -3.19 -6.47 1.48
N PRO A 125 -2.83 -7.50 2.26
CA PRO A 125 -2.06 -7.30 3.48
C PRO A 125 -0.74 -6.60 3.20
N LYS A 126 -0.45 -5.56 3.97
CA LYS A 126 0.84 -4.88 3.97
C LYS A 126 1.88 -5.84 4.55
N GLN A 127 3.07 -5.89 3.96
CA GLN A 127 4.14 -6.73 4.43
C GLN A 127 4.58 -6.32 5.85
N LEU A 128 5.09 -7.28 6.63
CA LEU A 128 5.53 -7.02 8.02
C LEU A 128 6.58 -5.90 8.11
N ASN A 129 7.46 -5.76 7.11
CA ASN A 129 8.44 -4.69 7.06
C ASN A 129 7.79 -3.30 6.82
N GLU A 130 6.66 -3.24 6.11
CA GLU A 130 5.89 -2.00 5.86
C GLU A 130 5.08 -1.57 7.09
N THR A 131 4.70 -2.52 7.96
CA THR A 131 3.81 -2.28 9.11
C THR A 131 4.45 -2.53 10.46
N LYS A 132 5.77 -2.78 10.48
CA LYS A 132 6.51 -3.20 11.68
C LYS A 132 6.21 -2.35 12.91
N GLY A 133 6.15 -1.02 12.77
CA GLY A 133 5.87 -0.12 13.89
C GLY A 133 4.50 -0.36 14.52
N VAL A 134 3.45 -0.39 13.69
CA VAL A 134 2.06 -0.60 14.14
C VAL A 134 1.88 -2.02 14.69
N VAL A 135 2.41 -3.03 13.98
CA VAL A 135 2.37 -4.43 14.43
C VAL A 135 3.08 -4.60 15.76
N THR A 136 4.22 -3.92 15.98
CA THR A 136 4.95 -3.98 17.24
C THR A 136 4.15 -3.38 18.39
N ALA A 137 3.52 -2.22 18.18
CA ALA A 137 2.68 -1.59 19.19
C ALA A 137 1.45 -2.45 19.55
N ASP A 138 0.80 -3.03 18.54
CA ASP A 138 -0.31 -3.96 18.74
C ASP A 138 0.13 -5.25 19.44
N TYR A 139 1.31 -5.77 19.12
CA TYR A 139 1.87 -6.95 19.78
C TYR A 139 2.23 -6.68 21.24
N GLN A 140 2.79 -5.50 21.54
CA GLN A 140 3.02 -5.08 22.92
C GLN A 140 1.72 -5.03 23.71
N SER A 141 0.70 -4.39 23.16
CA SER A 141 -0.63 -4.31 23.78
C SER A 141 -1.25 -5.69 24.02
N TYR A 142 -1.07 -6.62 23.08
CA TYR A 142 -1.51 -8.01 23.22
C TYR A 142 -0.80 -8.71 24.40
N LEU A 143 0.52 -8.60 24.50
CA LEU A 143 1.29 -9.22 25.58
C LEU A 143 0.97 -8.62 26.95
N GLU A 144 0.74 -7.31 27.03
CA GLU A 144 0.31 -6.65 28.26
C GLU A 144 -1.06 -7.15 28.73
N LYS A 145 -2.00 -7.32 27.81
CA LYS A 145 -3.33 -7.85 28.13
C LYS A 145 -3.23 -9.28 28.67
N GLN A 146 -2.43 -10.13 28.02
CA GLN A 146 -2.17 -11.49 28.51
C GLN A 146 -1.54 -11.48 29.90
N TRP A 147 -0.57 -10.59 30.14
CA TRP A 147 0.07 -10.48 31.45
C TRP A 147 -0.90 -10.03 32.55
N ILE A 148 -1.78 -9.06 32.28
CA ILE A 148 -2.82 -8.63 33.23
C ILE A 148 -3.80 -9.78 33.54
N GLU A 149 -4.20 -10.55 32.53
CA GLU A 149 -5.06 -11.72 32.70
C GLU A 149 -4.40 -12.81 33.57
N GLU A 150 -3.11 -13.08 33.36
CA GLU A 150 -2.33 -13.99 34.21
C GLU A 150 -2.25 -13.51 35.66
N LEU A 151 -1.98 -12.22 35.87
CA LEU A 151 -1.92 -11.63 37.22
C LEU A 151 -3.27 -11.74 37.92
N ARG A 152 -4.38 -11.44 37.25
CA ARG A 152 -5.74 -11.58 37.81
C ARG A 152 -6.09 -13.02 38.18
N LYS A 153 -5.61 -14.01 37.42
CA LYS A 153 -5.80 -15.43 37.74
C LYS A 153 -4.94 -15.88 38.92
N LYS A 154 -3.69 -15.41 38.98
CA LYS A 154 -2.74 -15.77 40.03
C LYS A 154 -3.06 -15.12 41.38
N TYR A 155 -3.60 -13.91 41.36
CA TYR A 155 -3.99 -13.16 42.55
C TYR A 155 -5.51 -13.02 42.60
N THR A 156 -6.16 -13.83 43.43
CA THR A 156 -7.60 -13.72 43.68
C THR A 156 -7.89 -12.37 44.32
N VAL A 157 -8.52 -11.45 43.59
CA VAL A 157 -8.93 -10.16 44.13
C VAL A 157 -10.10 -10.39 45.10
N LYS A 158 -9.80 -10.47 46.40
CA LYS A 158 -10.84 -10.33 47.44
C LYS A 158 -11.19 -8.85 47.54
N VAL A 159 -12.29 -8.44 46.89
CA VAL A 159 -12.87 -7.11 47.11
C VAL A 159 -13.44 -7.09 48.53
N ASN A 160 -12.70 -6.50 49.47
CA ASN A 160 -13.24 -6.21 50.80
C ASN A 160 -14.26 -5.07 50.68
N GLN A 161 -15.54 -5.43 50.53
CA GLN A 161 -16.65 -4.49 50.43
C GLN A 161 -16.84 -3.63 51.69
N ASP A 162 -16.21 -3.99 52.81
CA ASP A 162 -16.31 -3.26 54.08
C ASP A 162 -15.61 -1.88 54.05
N VAL A 163 -14.54 -1.72 53.25
CA VAL A 163 -13.80 -0.44 53.16
C VAL A 163 -14.42 0.53 52.15
N LEU A 164 -15.23 0.02 51.20
CA LEU A 164 -15.91 0.86 50.20
C LEU A 164 -17.03 1.72 50.81
N LYS A 165 -17.50 1.39 52.02
CA LYS A 165 -18.54 2.16 52.75
C LYS A 165 -17.99 3.31 53.60
N GLN A 166 -16.67 3.42 53.77
CA GLN A 166 -16.05 4.52 54.53
C GLN A 166 -15.59 5.70 53.66
N VAL A 167 -15.66 5.58 52.34
CA VAL A 167 -15.44 6.69 51.40
C VAL A 167 -16.82 7.19 50.92
N LYS A 168 -17.52 7.88 51.82
CA LYS A 168 -18.67 8.74 51.51
C LYS A 168 -18.43 10.10 52.13
#